data_AF-A0A970FUV9-F1
#
_entry.id   AF-A0A970FUV9-F1
#
_cell.length_a   1.000
_cell.length_b   1.000
_cell.length_c   1.000
_cell.angle_alpha   90.00
_cell.angle_beta   90.00
_cell.angle_gamma   90.00
#
_symmetry.space_group_name_H-M   'P 1'
#
loop_
_entity.id
_entity.type
_entity.pdbx_description
1 polymer ?
#
loop_
_entity_poly.entity_id
_entity_poly.type
_entity_poly.pdbx_seq_one_letter_code
_entity_poly.pdbx_strand_id
1 'polypeptide(L)'
;SNIDRLPLGNIAETMSLLILSDPDIDYSLTLLGTEGEEVFDLAEIRKTLEDVPVNDPTVLEWITGYLEQKMTLFGGALNEIIS
;
A
#
# COMPACT_ATOMS: atom_id res chain seq x y z
N SER A 1 5.53 10.99 -24.95
CA SER A 1 4.47 10.04 -25.31
C SER A 1 3.53 9.92 -24.13
N ASN A 2 2.26 10.33 -24.28
CA ASN A 2 1.30 10.35 -23.18
C ASN A 2 0.82 8.91 -22.93
N ILE A 3 1.36 8.26 -21.90
CA ILE A 3 0.80 6.99 -21.45
C ILE A 3 -0.42 7.36 -20.62
N ASP A 4 -1.58 7.36 -21.28
CA ASP A 4 -2.89 7.54 -20.65
C ASP A 4 -3.18 6.29 -19.79
N ARG A 5 -2.76 6.34 -18.53
CA ARG A 5 -3.15 5.35 -17.51
C ARG A 5 -4.34 5.94 -16.78
N LEU A 6 -5.46 5.21 -16.75
CA LEU A 6 -6.53 5.51 -15.79
C LEU A 6 -5.87 5.66 -14.40
N PRO A 7 -6.20 6.71 -13.64
CA PRO A 7 -5.68 6.83 -12.28
C PRO A 7 -6.02 5.54 -11.54
N LEU A 8 -5.03 4.93 -10.89
CA LEU A 8 -5.19 3.68 -10.12
C LEU A 8 -6.24 3.78 -9.00
N GLY A 9 -6.77 4.98 -8.75
CA GLY A 9 -7.65 5.27 -7.63
C GLY A 9 -6.87 5.44 -6.33
N ASN A 10 -7.59 5.66 -5.23
CA ASN A 10 -6.99 5.73 -3.91
C ASN A 10 -6.83 4.31 -3.34
N ILE A 11 -5.77 3.61 -3.76
CA ILE A 11 -5.49 2.24 -3.30
C ILE A 11 -5.16 2.21 -1.81
N ALA A 12 -4.45 3.22 -1.28
CA ALA A 12 -4.13 3.30 0.13
C ALA A 12 -5.41 3.33 1.00
N GLU A 13 -6.34 4.21 0.67
CA GLU A 13 -7.64 4.29 1.36
C GLU A 13 -8.50 3.04 1.13
N THR A 14 -8.44 2.44 -0.06
CA THR A 14 -9.13 1.17 -0.35
C THR A 14 -8.61 0.04 0.53
N MET A 15 -7.28 -0.10 0.66
CA MET A 15 -6.67 -1.12 1.51
C MET A 15 -7.05 -0.91 2.97
N SER A 16 -6.98 0.32 3.48
CA SER A 16 -7.39 0.63 4.85
C SER A 16 -8.87 0.34 5.10
N LEU A 17 -9.74 0.60 4.13
CA LEU A 17 -11.17 0.25 4.21
C LEU A 17 -11.39 -1.27 4.25
N LEU A 18 -10.64 -2.03 3.45
CA LEU A 18 -10.70 -3.49 3.46
C LEU A 18 -10.27 -4.05 4.81
N ILE A 19 -9.13 -3.58 5.34
CA ILE A 19 -8.60 -3.98 6.66
C ILE A 19 -9.59 -3.62 7.79
N LEU A 20 -10.20 -2.44 7.71
CA LEU A 20 -11.22 -2.02 8.66
C LEU A 20 -12.46 -2.93 8.60
N SER A 21 -12.87 -3.32 7.40
CA SER A 21 -14.08 -4.11 7.16
C SER A 21 -13.94 -5.56 7.63
N ASP A 22 -12.77 -6.16 7.38
CA ASP A 22 -12.48 -7.53 7.80
C ASP A 22 -10.99 -7.68 8.19
N PRO A 23 -10.65 -7.42 9.47
CA PRO A 23 -9.26 -7.44 9.92
C PRO A 23 -8.66 -8.85 9.97
N ASP A 24 -9.45 -9.91 9.82
CA ASP A 24 -8.97 -11.30 9.92
C ASP A 24 -8.44 -11.82 8.58
N ILE A 25 -8.73 -11.13 7.48
CA ILE A 25 -8.17 -11.44 6.15
C ILE A 25 -6.71 -10.98 6.08
N ASP A 26 -5.83 -11.85 5.58
CA ASP A 26 -4.46 -11.51 5.27
C ASP A 26 -4.39 -10.83 3.90
N TYR A 27 -4.26 -9.50 3.92
CA TYR A 27 -4.10 -8.69 2.73
C TYR A 27 -2.62 -8.52 2.37
N SER A 28 -2.32 -8.66 1.08
CA SER A 28 -1.00 -8.35 0.52
C SER A 28 -1.14 -7.44 -0.69
N LEU A 29 -0.21 -6.49 -0.81
CA LEU A 29 -0.11 -5.57 -1.93
C LEU A 29 1.35 -5.50 -2.39
N THR A 30 1.59 -5.86 -3.65
CA THR A 30 2.91 -5.75 -4.28
C THR A 30 2.96 -4.53 -5.18
N LEU A 31 3.95 -3.67 -4.96
CA LEU A 31 4.29 -2.52 -5.79
C LEU A 31 5.54 -2.84 -6.60
N LEU A 32 5.42 -2.77 -7.94
CA LEU A 32 6.51 -3.02 -8.87
C LEU A 32 6.85 -1.73 -9.61
N GLY A 33 8.13 -1.33 -9.58
CA GLY A 33 8.62 -0.12 -10.21
C GLY A 33 10.10 -0.21 -10.59
N THR A 34 10.66 0.88 -11.10
CA THR A 34 12.09 0.96 -11.44
C THR A 34 12.99 0.81 -10.21
N GLU A 35 12.49 1.18 -9.04
CA GLU A 35 13.15 1.03 -7.75
C GLU A 35 13.13 -0.43 -7.24
N GLY A 36 12.47 -1.35 -7.95
CA GLY A 36 12.38 -2.77 -7.62
C GLY A 36 10.97 -3.20 -7.25
N GLU A 37 10.89 -4.09 -6.25
CA GLU A 37 9.64 -4.64 -5.70
C GLU A 37 9.53 -4.24 -4.23
N GLU A 38 8.35 -3.76 -3.84
CA GLU A 38 7.98 -3.57 -2.44
C GLU A 38 6.72 -4.38 -2.14
N VAL A 39 6.71 -5.09 -1.03
CA VAL A 39 5.56 -5.86 -0.57
C VAL A 39 5.04 -5.31 0.74
N PHE A 40 3.77 -4.93 0.75
CA PHE A 40 2.99 -4.75 1.95
C PHE A 40 2.30 -6.07 2.30
N ASP A 41 2.43 -6.51 3.54
CA ASP A 41 1.79 -7.73 4.07
C ASP A 41 1.20 -7.44 5.45
N LEU A 42 -0.13 -7.54 5.56
CA LEU A 42 -0.83 -7.29 6.81
C LEU A 42 -0.49 -8.32 7.89
N ALA A 43 -0.18 -9.56 7.51
CA ALA A 43 0.18 -10.60 8.48
C ALA A 43 1.49 -10.25 9.19
N GLU A 44 2.46 -9.65 8.49
CA GLU A 44 3.72 -9.18 9.07
C GLU A 44 3.50 -7.97 9.99
N ILE A 45 2.62 -7.05 9.60
CA ILE A 45 2.24 -5.90 10.45
C ILE A 45 1.55 -6.39 11.72
N ARG A 46 0.63 -7.34 11.60
CA ARG A 46 -0.09 -7.95 12.74
C ARG A 46 0.88 -8.57 13.74
N LYS A 47 1.92 -9.28 13.28
CA LYS A 47 2.97 -9.84 14.14
C LYS A 47 3.75 -8.76 14.88
N THR A 48 3.98 -7.61 14.25
CA THR A 48 4.74 -6.49 14.81
C THR A 48 3.95 -5.72 15.88
N LEU A 49 2.63 -5.69 15.74
CA LEU A 49 1.73 -4.95 16.63
C LEU A 49 1.36 -5.71 17.92
N GLU A 50 1.70 -6.99 18.03
CA GLU A 50 1.39 -7.86 19.17
C GLU A 50 -0.11 -7.80 19.55
N ASP A 51 -0.45 -7.10 20.63
CA ASP A 51 -1.82 -6.99 21.15
C ASP A 51 -2.61 -5.82 20.54
N VAL A 52 -1.99 -4.97 19.73
CA VAL A 52 -2.66 -3.83 19.09
C VAL A 52 -3.40 -4.31 17.83
N PRO A 53 -4.74 -4.14 17.75
CA PRO A 53 -5.50 -4.55 16.57
C PRO A 53 -5.07 -3.79 15.31
N VAL A 54 -4.99 -4.49 14.17
CA VAL A 54 -4.62 -3.89 12.87
C VAL A 54 -5.66 -2.88 12.35
N ASN A 55 -6.90 -2.97 12.84
CA ASN A 55 -7.98 -2.04 12.52
C ASN A 55 -8.15 -0.92 13.56
N ASP A 56 -7.19 -0.76 14.49
CA ASP A 56 -7.14 0.43 15.32
C ASP A 56 -7.00 1.69 14.43
N PRO A 57 -7.75 2.78 14.69
CA PRO A 57 -7.71 3.98 13.85
C PRO A 57 -6.30 4.55 13.64
N THR A 58 -5.43 4.53 14.66
CA THR A 58 -4.06 5.03 14.54
C THR A 58 -3.20 4.11 13.68
N VAL A 59 -3.43 2.80 13.74
CA VAL A 59 -2.77 1.83 12.86
C VAL A 59 -3.22 2.03 11.41
N LEU A 60 -4.52 2.18 11.18
CA LEU A 60 -5.07 2.43 9.84
C LEU A 60 -4.57 3.74 9.23
N GLU A 61 -4.47 4.81 10.03
CA GLU A 61 -3.87 6.08 9.60
C GLU A 61 -2.42 5.89 9.18
N TRP A 62 -1.63 5.15 9.98
CA TRP A 62 -0.26 4.81 9.65
C TRP A 62 -0.14 3.96 8.38
N ILE A 63 -0.95 2.91 8.23
CA ILE A 63 -0.98 2.05 7.03
C ILE A 63 -1.30 2.88 5.79
N THR A 64 -2.30 3.77 5.87
CA THR A 64 -2.69 4.64 4.76
C THR A 64 -1.53 5.51 4.33
N GLY A 65 -0.91 6.25 5.27
CA GLY A 65 0.23 7.12 4.96
C GLY A 65 1.45 6.37 4.45
N TYR A 66 1.72 5.17 5.00
CA TYR A 66 2.77 4.29 4.51
C TYR A 66 2.55 3.91 3.04
N LEU A 67 1.35 3.45 2.69
CA LEU A 67 1.01 3.04 1.33
C LEU A 67 1.05 4.23 0.37
N GLU A 68 0.54 5.40 0.74
CA GLU A 68 0.62 6.62 -0.08
C GLU A 68 2.07 7.00 -0.41
N GLN A 69 2.95 6.94 0.60
CA GLN A 69 4.37 7.22 0.41
C GLN A 69 5.02 6.21 -0.55
N LYS A 70 4.77 4.91 -0.36
CA LYS A 70 5.33 3.86 -1.22
C LYS A 70 4.78 3.95 -2.64
N MET A 71 3.49 4.17 -2.81
CA MET A 71 2.88 4.37 -4.13
C MET A 71 3.43 5.61 -4.84
N THR A 72 3.78 6.66 -4.12
CA THR A 72 4.46 7.82 -4.71
C THR A 72 5.86 7.44 -5.22
N LEU A 73 6.61 6.63 -4.46
CA LEU A 73 7.94 6.16 -4.85
C LEU A 73 7.89 5.20 -6.06
N PHE A 74 6.97 4.23 -6.06
CA PHE A 74 6.89 3.16 -7.07
C PHE A 74 5.97 3.49 -8.26
N GLY A 75 4.95 4.32 -8.06
CA GLY A 75 3.99 4.75 -9.08
C GLY A 75 4.22 6.16 -9.63
N GLY A 76 4.97 7.01 -8.90
CA GLY A 76 5.35 8.37 -9.30
C GLY A 76 6.67 8.43 -10.07
N ALA A 77 7.49 7.36 -10.06
CA ALA A 77 8.60 7.18 -10.98
C ALA A 77 8.08 6.80 -12.38
N LEU A 78 7.35 7.71 -13.02
CA LEU A 78 7.24 7.76 -14.48
C LEU A 78 8.52 8.33 -15.10
N ASN A 79 9.69 8.03 -14.52
CA ASN A 79 10.94 8.19 -15.24
C ASN A 79 10.96 7.09 -16.28
N GLU A 80 10.45 7.47 -17.45
CA GLU A 80 10.95 7.11 -18.77
C GLU A 80 12.11 6.11 -18.70
N ILE A 81 11.79 4.86 -19.01
CA ILE A 81 12.61 3.93 -19.78
C ILE A 81 14.12 4.22 -19.66
N ILE A 82 14.82 3.49 -18.78
CA ILE A 82 16.22 3.22 -19.08
C ILE A 82 16.24 2.17 -20.20
N SER A 83 16.69 2.67 -21.36
CA SER A 83 17.06 2.00 -22.61
C SER A 83 16.00 1.79 -23.70
#